data_AF-A0A433PMG5-F1
#
_entry.id   AF-A0A433PMG5-F1
#
_cell.length_a   1.000
_cell.length_b   1.000
_cell.length_c   1.000
_cell.angle_alpha   90.00
_cell.angle_beta   90.00
_cell.angle_gamma   90.00
#
_symmetry.space_group_name_H-M   'P 1'
#
loop_
_entity.id
_entity.type
_entity.pdbx_description
1 polymer ?
#
loop_
_entity_poly.entity_id
_entity_poly.type
_entity_poly.pdbx_seq_one_letter_code
_entity_poly.pdbx_strand_id
1 'polypeptide(L)'
;MAELSETLASMLSKPQKNGKHYYFDGNVIICVDDVHFRVHASILSMFSEFFKGILSGNWRETDVQKYSCKHNEQNEKGIMAMVQINEKNPADMEMLLSVVYNHTNTTLTLNDVETIIKLATEYMFSNVITWCDNFLQGEVYEKPLEVLILADRYHLSNSYKRSSDWVYDEYRFFSKQPEYEQLSLETRFQLMKKRYIYVED
;
A
#
# COMPACT_ATOMS: atom_id res chain seq x y z
N MET A 1 -21.28 -24.97 0.86
CA MET A 1 -22.59 -24.35 0.50
C MET A 1 -22.62 -22.86 0.82
N ALA A 2 -22.04 -22.38 1.94
CA ALA A 2 -21.95 -20.94 2.26
C ALA A 2 -20.97 -20.16 1.36
N GLU A 3 -19.74 -20.66 1.15
CA GLU A 3 -18.73 -19.98 0.29
C GLU A 3 -19.16 -19.82 -1.18
N LEU A 4 -19.85 -20.84 -1.73
CA LEU A 4 -20.43 -20.80 -3.08
C LEU A 4 -21.55 -19.75 -3.20
N SER A 5 -22.25 -19.45 -2.11
CA SER A 5 -23.30 -18.44 -2.06
C SER A 5 -22.73 -17.01 -2.02
N GLU A 6 -21.63 -16.80 -1.31
CA GLU A 6 -20.93 -15.51 -1.27
C GLU A 6 -20.25 -15.18 -2.60
N THR A 7 -19.62 -16.17 -3.26
CA THR A 7 -19.04 -15.97 -4.61
C THR A 7 -20.11 -15.68 -5.67
N LEU A 8 -21.26 -16.35 -5.62
CA LEU A 8 -22.38 -16.02 -6.51
C LEU A 8 -22.98 -14.64 -6.21
N ALA A 9 -23.04 -14.23 -4.93
CA ALA A 9 -23.52 -12.91 -4.55
C ALA A 9 -22.57 -11.78 -5.00
N SER A 10 -21.25 -11.97 -4.91
CA SER A 10 -20.28 -10.97 -5.39
C SER A 10 -20.34 -10.83 -6.92
N MET A 11 -20.52 -11.94 -7.66
CA MET A 11 -20.73 -11.94 -9.12
C MET A 11 -22.05 -11.25 -9.56
N LEU A 12 -23.03 -11.12 -8.66
CA LEU A 12 -24.33 -10.50 -8.91
C LEU A 12 -24.42 -9.05 -8.43
N SER A 13 -23.47 -8.59 -7.61
CA SER A 13 -23.42 -7.20 -7.17
C SER A 13 -23.16 -6.27 -8.37
N LYS A 14 -23.89 -5.14 -8.43
CA LYS A 14 -23.60 -4.13 -9.44
C LYS A 14 -22.30 -3.45 -9.04
N PRO A 15 -21.36 -3.25 -9.97
CA PRO A 15 -20.17 -2.48 -9.66
C PRO A 15 -20.56 -1.13 -9.07
N GLN A 16 -19.78 -0.62 -8.13
CA GLN A 16 -19.98 0.66 -7.45
C GLN A 16 -18.88 1.61 -7.86
N LYS A 17 -19.23 2.89 -8.03
CA LYS A 17 -18.23 3.93 -8.27
C LYS A 17 -17.67 4.37 -6.93
N ASN A 18 -16.36 4.48 -6.81
CA ASN A 18 -15.77 5.07 -5.63
C ASN A 18 -16.19 6.55 -5.50
N GLY A 19 -16.56 6.98 -4.30
CA GLY A 19 -17.06 8.35 -4.07
C GLY A 19 -15.99 9.45 -4.15
N LYS A 20 -14.71 9.09 -3.96
CA LYS A 20 -13.58 10.03 -3.88
C LYS A 20 -12.74 10.06 -5.15
N HIS A 21 -12.56 8.90 -5.78
CA HIS A 21 -11.66 8.70 -6.92
C HIS A 21 -12.42 8.16 -8.13
N TYR A 22 -13.37 8.96 -8.60
CA TYR A 22 -14.07 8.72 -9.86
C TYR A 22 -14.15 10.01 -10.66
N TYR A 23 -13.05 10.32 -11.36
CA TYR A 23 -12.89 11.57 -12.10
C TYR A 23 -13.54 11.48 -13.47
N PHE A 24 -14.35 12.50 -13.84
CA PHE A 24 -15.09 12.52 -15.10
C PHE A 24 -14.18 12.55 -16.33
N ASP A 25 -12.98 13.09 -16.18
CA ASP A 25 -11.91 13.21 -17.18
C ASP A 25 -10.86 12.10 -17.09
N GLY A 26 -11.01 11.17 -16.13
CA GLY A 26 -10.16 10.00 -16.03
C GLY A 26 -10.30 9.09 -17.25
N ASN A 27 -9.19 8.45 -17.64
CA ASN A 27 -9.09 7.59 -18.81
C ASN A 27 -8.71 6.14 -18.47
N VAL A 28 -8.47 5.83 -17.20
CA VAL A 28 -8.22 4.47 -16.70
C VAL A 28 -9.25 4.12 -15.65
N ILE A 29 -9.79 2.91 -15.70
CA ILE A 29 -10.62 2.35 -14.62
C ILE A 29 -9.80 1.27 -13.91
N ILE A 30 -9.57 1.45 -12.61
CA ILE A 30 -9.07 0.37 -11.75
C ILE A 30 -10.29 -0.28 -11.11
N CYS A 31 -10.43 -1.58 -11.29
CA CYS A 31 -11.51 -2.38 -10.74
C CYS A 31 -10.97 -3.18 -9.55
N VAL A 32 -11.36 -2.83 -8.33
CA VAL A 32 -11.02 -3.57 -7.11
C VAL A 32 -12.29 -4.25 -6.61
N ASP A 33 -12.36 -5.56 -6.80
CA ASP A 33 -13.59 -6.35 -6.61
C ASP A 33 -14.81 -5.69 -7.29
N ASP A 34 -15.82 -5.25 -6.53
CA ASP A 34 -17.01 -4.56 -7.04
C ASP A 34 -16.88 -3.02 -7.06
N VAL A 35 -15.76 -2.44 -6.63
CA VAL A 35 -15.56 -0.98 -6.58
C VAL A 35 -14.62 -0.51 -7.68
N HIS A 36 -15.07 0.48 -8.45
CA HIS A 36 -14.32 1.05 -9.56
C HIS A 36 -13.80 2.45 -9.24
N PHE A 37 -12.56 2.68 -9.64
CA PHE A 37 -11.84 3.94 -9.51
C PHE A 37 -11.55 4.46 -10.91
N ARG A 38 -12.11 5.62 -11.28
CA ARG A 38 -11.82 6.26 -12.56
C ARG A 38 -10.76 7.32 -12.36
N VAL A 39 -9.57 7.08 -12.92
CA VAL A 39 -8.33 7.83 -12.66
C VAL A 39 -7.56 8.10 -13.95
N HIS A 40 -6.45 8.82 -13.84
CA HIS A 40 -5.64 9.27 -14.96
C HIS A 40 -4.41 8.39 -15.17
N ALA A 41 -4.22 7.89 -16.39
CA ALA A 41 -3.04 7.13 -16.81
C ALA A 41 -1.73 7.90 -16.58
N SER A 42 -1.74 9.21 -16.79
CA SER A 42 -0.57 10.08 -16.61
C SER A 42 -0.12 10.10 -15.15
N ILE A 43 -1.05 10.21 -14.21
CA ILE A 43 -0.76 10.23 -12.78
C ILE A 43 -0.31 8.84 -12.32
N LEU A 44 -1.03 7.77 -12.70
CA LEU A 44 -0.61 6.41 -12.35
C LEU A 44 0.79 6.10 -12.86
N SER A 45 1.07 6.39 -14.14
CA SER A 45 2.39 6.17 -14.75
C SER A 45 3.49 7.04 -14.15
N MET A 46 3.15 8.22 -13.62
CA MET A 46 4.11 9.10 -12.97
C MET A 46 4.56 8.56 -11.61
N PHE A 47 3.66 7.90 -10.87
CA PHE A 47 3.91 7.48 -9.50
C PHE A 47 4.10 5.97 -9.32
N SER A 48 3.81 5.16 -10.34
CA SER A 48 3.97 3.70 -10.33
C SER A 48 4.62 3.20 -11.61
N GLU A 49 5.78 2.55 -11.45
CA GLU A 49 6.46 1.87 -12.56
C GLU A 49 5.66 0.66 -13.06
N PHE A 50 4.87 0.02 -12.19
CA PHE A 50 3.93 -1.04 -12.59
C PHE A 50 2.88 -0.50 -13.58
N PHE A 51 2.19 0.59 -13.22
CA PHE A 51 1.16 1.18 -14.07
C PHE A 51 1.74 1.78 -15.35
N LYS A 52 2.91 2.41 -15.27
CA LYS A 52 3.66 2.87 -16.45
C LYS A 52 3.98 1.71 -17.41
N GLY A 53 4.38 0.56 -16.87
CA GLY A 53 4.65 -0.66 -17.64
C GLY A 53 3.41 -1.17 -18.38
N ILE A 54 2.30 -1.38 -17.66
CA ILE A 54 1.09 -1.97 -18.27
C ILE A 54 0.33 -1.00 -19.16
N LEU A 55 0.37 0.31 -18.89
CA LEU A 55 -0.33 1.33 -19.68
C LEU A 55 0.45 1.78 -20.92
N SER A 56 1.76 1.50 -21.00
CA SER A 56 2.60 1.84 -22.18
C SER A 56 2.60 0.77 -23.28
N GLY A 57 2.03 -0.41 -23.03
CA GLY A 57 2.01 -1.53 -23.97
C GLY A 57 0.61 -1.98 -24.40
N ASN A 58 0.57 -2.88 -25.38
CA ASN A 58 -0.64 -3.61 -25.81
C ASN A 58 -0.86 -4.85 -24.92
N TRP A 59 -1.00 -4.65 -23.61
CA TRP A 59 -1.20 -5.75 -22.67
C TRP A 59 -2.64 -6.26 -22.74
N ARG A 60 -2.84 -7.58 -22.56
CA ARG A 60 -4.17 -8.18 -22.61
C ARG A 60 -5.02 -7.75 -21.41
N GLU A 61 -4.36 -7.33 -20.34
CA GLU A 61 -4.89 -6.79 -19.11
C GLU A 61 -5.51 -5.41 -19.29
N THR A 62 -5.16 -4.65 -20.33
CA THR A 62 -5.72 -3.32 -20.62
C THR A 62 -6.82 -3.34 -21.69
N ASP A 63 -7.24 -4.53 -22.15
CA ASP A 63 -8.27 -4.68 -23.17
C ASP A 63 -9.66 -4.26 -22.65
N VAL A 64 -10.05 -3.04 -23.02
CA VAL A 64 -11.33 -2.41 -22.67
C VAL A 64 -12.53 -3.24 -23.15
N GLN A 65 -12.40 -4.01 -24.23
CA GLN A 65 -13.52 -4.79 -24.77
C GLN A 65 -13.83 -6.03 -23.94
N LYS A 66 -12.85 -6.57 -23.21
CA LYS A 66 -13.01 -7.78 -22.40
C LYS A 66 -13.70 -7.52 -21.06
N TYR A 67 -13.62 -6.28 -20.56
CA TYR A 67 -14.13 -5.89 -19.26
C TYR A 67 -15.09 -4.71 -19.38
N SER A 68 -16.16 -4.85 -20.16
CA SER A 68 -17.23 -3.84 -20.14
C SER A 68 -17.84 -3.79 -18.74
N CYS A 69 -17.57 -2.70 -18.06
CA CYS A 69 -18.10 -2.45 -16.74
C CYS A 69 -19.61 -2.19 -16.86
N LYS A 70 -20.43 -2.85 -16.02
CA LYS A 70 -21.91 -2.68 -16.03
C LYS A 70 -22.39 -1.30 -15.55
N HIS A 71 -21.48 -0.35 -15.28
CA HIS A 71 -21.86 1.05 -15.14
C HIS A 71 -22.37 1.51 -16.50
N ASN A 72 -23.64 1.89 -16.54
CA ASN A 72 -24.40 2.19 -17.76
C ASN A 72 -23.95 3.53 -18.39
N GLU A 73 -22.67 3.68 -18.71
CA GLU A 73 -22.15 4.83 -19.44
C GLU A 73 -22.03 4.45 -20.91
N GLN A 74 -23.13 4.61 -21.65
CA GLN A 74 -23.17 4.58 -23.12
C GLN A 74 -22.35 5.71 -23.78
N ASN A 75 -21.32 6.24 -23.09
CA ASN A 75 -20.44 7.33 -23.49
C ASN A 75 -18.96 7.01 -23.17
N GLU A 76 -18.50 5.80 -23.48
CA GLU A 76 -17.08 5.37 -23.38
C GLU A 76 -16.15 6.09 -24.40
N LYS A 77 -16.31 7.39 -24.62
CA LYS A 77 -15.28 8.19 -25.29
C LYS A 77 -14.21 8.53 -24.27
N GLY A 78 -13.04 7.91 -24.42
CA GLY A 78 -11.82 8.33 -23.72
C GLY A 78 -11.30 7.39 -22.63
N ILE A 79 -11.96 6.27 -22.34
CA ILE A 79 -11.34 5.20 -21.54
C ILE A 79 -10.33 4.46 -22.42
N MET A 80 -9.08 4.42 -21.97
CA MET A 80 -7.98 3.74 -22.67
C MET A 80 -7.65 2.38 -22.08
N ALA A 81 -7.93 2.16 -20.80
CA ALA A 81 -7.57 0.92 -20.12
C ALA A 81 -8.50 0.64 -18.94
N MET A 82 -8.70 -0.65 -18.68
CA MET A 82 -9.36 -1.14 -17.46
C MET A 82 -8.45 -2.17 -16.80
N VAL A 83 -8.08 -1.95 -15.54
CA VAL A 83 -7.12 -2.78 -14.80
C VAL A 83 -7.84 -3.49 -13.66
N GLN A 84 -7.90 -4.82 -13.73
CA GLN A 84 -8.51 -5.64 -12.69
C GLN A 84 -7.50 -5.94 -11.57
N ILE A 85 -7.89 -5.62 -10.34
CA ILE A 85 -7.17 -5.93 -9.12
C ILE A 85 -8.11 -6.76 -8.25
N ASN A 86 -7.83 -8.06 -8.14
CA ASN A 86 -8.65 -8.99 -7.36
C ASN A 86 -8.05 -9.19 -5.96
N GLU A 87 -8.89 -9.59 -5.01
CA GLU A 87 -8.46 -9.99 -3.66
C GLU A 87 -7.80 -8.86 -2.86
N LYS A 88 -8.18 -7.60 -3.13
CA LYS A 88 -7.73 -6.41 -2.40
C LYS A 88 -8.92 -5.65 -1.85
N ASN A 89 -8.72 -4.97 -0.73
CA ASN A 89 -9.75 -4.13 -0.15
C ASN A 89 -9.84 -2.78 -0.91
N PRO A 90 -11.04 -2.37 -1.39
CA PRO A 90 -11.23 -1.07 -2.01
C PRO A 90 -10.83 0.12 -1.14
N ALA A 91 -10.98 0.04 0.19
CA ALA A 91 -10.60 1.12 1.10
C ALA A 91 -9.09 1.38 1.10
N ASP A 92 -8.28 0.32 1.02
CA ASP A 92 -6.81 0.43 0.95
C ASP A 92 -6.37 1.06 -0.37
N MET A 93 -7.05 0.69 -1.47
CA MET A 93 -6.82 1.33 -2.78
C MET A 93 -7.23 2.80 -2.78
N GLU A 94 -8.35 3.14 -2.14
CA GLU A 94 -8.76 4.55 -1.98
C GLU A 94 -7.71 5.35 -1.20
N MET A 95 -7.19 4.78 -0.10
CA MET A 95 -6.14 5.43 0.69
C MET A 95 -4.85 5.62 -0.10
N LEU A 96 -4.40 4.60 -0.83
CA LEU A 96 -3.24 4.69 -1.72
C LEU A 96 -3.43 5.78 -2.77
N LEU A 97 -4.58 5.79 -3.48
CA LEU A 97 -4.88 6.79 -4.49
C LEU A 97 -5.03 8.20 -3.88
N SER A 98 -5.49 8.30 -2.64
CA SER A 98 -5.58 9.58 -1.94
C SER A 98 -4.21 10.20 -1.73
N VAL A 99 -3.18 9.39 -1.42
CA VAL A 99 -1.79 9.87 -1.33
C VAL A 99 -1.27 10.27 -2.70
N VAL A 100 -1.50 9.46 -3.74
CA VAL A 100 -1.08 9.74 -5.12
C VAL A 100 -1.68 11.04 -5.66
N TYR A 101 -2.93 11.33 -5.31
CA TYR A 101 -3.66 12.53 -5.73
C TYR A 101 -3.59 13.67 -4.70
N ASN A 102 -2.78 13.53 -3.64
CA ASN A 102 -2.56 14.54 -2.60
C ASN A 102 -3.85 15.02 -1.89
N HIS A 103 -4.78 14.11 -1.60
CA HIS A 103 -5.97 14.40 -0.81
C HIS A 103 -5.63 14.39 0.69
N THR A 104 -5.52 15.60 1.26
CA THR A 104 -5.00 15.88 2.62
C THR A 104 -5.86 15.39 3.78
N ASN A 105 -7.07 14.90 3.52
CA ASN A 105 -8.03 14.51 4.57
C ASN A 105 -7.98 13.02 4.91
N THR A 106 -6.93 12.31 4.47
CA THR A 106 -6.79 10.87 4.67
C THR A 106 -5.91 10.61 5.88
N THR A 107 -6.46 9.96 6.90
CA THR A 107 -5.74 9.64 8.13
C THR A 107 -5.21 8.21 8.06
N LEU A 108 -3.88 8.06 8.08
CA LEU A 108 -3.22 6.77 8.23
C LEU A 108 -3.18 6.38 9.70
N THR A 109 -3.39 5.10 9.99
CA THR A 109 -3.17 4.55 11.34
C THR A 109 -2.06 3.49 11.31
N LEU A 110 -1.48 3.19 12.47
CA LEU A 110 -0.51 2.09 12.61
C LEU A 110 -1.08 0.71 12.26
N ASN A 111 -2.39 0.52 12.38
CA ASN A 111 -3.02 -0.76 11.99
C ASN A 111 -3.10 -0.90 10.46
N ASP A 112 -3.23 0.22 9.75
CA ASP A 112 -3.44 0.25 8.30
C ASP A 112 -2.12 0.35 7.54
N VAL A 113 -1.09 0.96 8.13
CA VAL A 113 0.18 1.30 7.44
C VAL A 113 0.86 0.09 6.82
N GLU A 114 0.87 -1.07 7.49
CA GLU A 114 1.46 -2.28 6.91
C GLU A 114 0.75 -2.70 5.63
N THR A 115 -0.59 -2.66 5.62
CA THR A 115 -1.40 -3.02 4.45
C THR A 115 -1.14 -2.04 3.30
N ILE A 116 -1.05 -0.75 3.59
CA ILE A 116 -0.75 0.28 2.58
C ILE A 116 0.68 0.13 2.03
N ILE A 117 1.67 -0.18 2.88
CA ILE A 117 3.04 -0.44 2.42
C ILE A 117 3.05 -1.67 1.50
N LYS A 118 2.42 -2.79 1.89
CA LYS A 118 2.31 -3.99 1.05
C LYS A 118 1.73 -3.66 -0.33
N LEU A 119 0.60 -2.95 -0.34
CA LEU A 119 -0.08 -2.55 -1.57
C LEU A 119 0.80 -1.65 -2.45
N ALA A 120 1.46 -0.67 -1.83
CA ALA A 120 2.37 0.24 -2.52
C ALA A 120 3.61 -0.47 -3.07
N THR A 121 4.16 -1.45 -2.36
CA THR A 121 5.26 -2.29 -2.85
C THR A 121 4.82 -3.14 -4.04
N GLU A 122 3.65 -3.79 -3.95
CA GLU A 122 3.11 -4.66 -5.00
C GLU A 122 2.87 -3.90 -6.32
N TYR A 123 2.30 -2.70 -6.23
CA TYR A 123 2.06 -1.84 -7.39
C TYR A 123 3.14 -0.76 -7.59
N MET A 124 4.29 -0.90 -6.95
CA MET A 124 5.49 -0.07 -7.14
C MET A 124 5.26 1.46 -6.99
N PHE A 125 4.45 1.88 -6.02
CA PHE A 125 4.23 3.29 -5.66
C PHE A 125 5.26 3.78 -4.62
N SER A 126 6.48 4.07 -5.07
CA SER A 126 7.57 4.51 -4.18
C SER A 126 7.26 5.78 -3.38
N ASN A 127 6.45 6.68 -3.93
CA ASN A 127 6.00 7.89 -3.23
C ASN A 127 5.09 7.56 -2.03
N VAL A 128 4.25 6.54 -2.14
CA VAL A 128 3.37 6.08 -1.06
C VAL A 128 4.20 5.37 0.01
N ILE A 129 5.18 4.55 -0.38
CA ILE A 129 6.13 3.94 0.58
C ILE A 129 6.87 5.03 1.37
N THR A 130 7.36 6.07 0.68
CA THR A 130 8.03 7.22 1.33
C THR A 130 7.09 7.96 2.28
N TRP A 131 5.83 8.12 1.91
CA TRP A 131 4.83 8.75 2.77
C TRP A 131 4.55 7.91 4.04
N CYS A 132 4.43 6.59 3.90
CA CYS A 132 4.30 5.67 5.05
C CYS A 132 5.55 5.71 5.94
N ASP A 133 6.75 5.76 5.37
CA ASP A 133 8.01 5.89 6.12
C ASP A 133 8.07 7.21 6.91
N ASN A 134 7.55 8.31 6.36
CA ASN A 134 7.46 9.58 7.09
C ASN A 134 6.43 9.54 8.22
N PHE A 135 5.28 8.88 8.01
CA PHE A 135 4.30 8.67 9.06
C PHE A 135 4.90 7.86 10.23
N LEU A 136 5.53 6.72 9.92
CA LEU A 136 6.12 5.83 10.92
C LEU A 136 7.21 6.49 11.76
N GLN A 137 7.98 7.43 11.20
CA GLN A 137 8.95 8.21 11.96
C GLN A 137 8.32 9.03 13.10
N GLY A 138 7.07 9.48 12.93
CA GLY A 138 6.31 10.17 13.98
C GLY A 138 5.90 9.25 15.12
N GLU A 139 5.65 7.98 14.81
CA GLU A 139 5.17 6.96 15.75
C GLU A 139 6.30 6.31 16.58
N VAL A 140 7.57 6.57 16.25
CA VAL A 140 8.73 5.96 16.93
C VAL A 140 8.72 6.22 18.44
N TYR A 141 8.23 7.38 18.89
CA TYR A 141 8.19 7.69 20.32
C TYR A 141 7.23 6.77 21.09
N GLU A 142 6.07 6.47 20.51
CA GLU A 142 5.05 5.65 21.16
C GLU A 142 5.33 4.15 20.99
N LYS A 143 5.75 3.74 19.78
CA LYS A 143 5.90 2.33 19.42
C LYS A 143 7.18 2.03 18.64
N PRO A 144 8.37 2.23 19.22
CA PRO A 144 9.64 2.09 18.50
C PRO A 144 9.89 0.67 17.97
N LEU A 145 9.51 -0.37 18.73
CA LEU A 145 9.70 -1.76 18.30
C LEU A 145 8.78 -2.14 17.13
N GLU A 146 7.51 -1.73 17.16
CA GLU A 146 6.55 -1.97 16.08
C GLU A 146 7.02 -1.28 14.78
N VAL A 147 7.45 -0.02 14.90
CA VAL A 147 8.03 0.72 13.76
C VAL A 147 9.29 0.04 13.23
N LEU A 148 10.18 -0.44 14.11
CA LEU A 148 11.41 -1.12 13.67
C LEU A 148 11.10 -2.42 12.93
N ILE A 149 10.11 -3.20 13.37
CA ILE A 149 9.69 -4.44 12.69
C ILE A 149 9.20 -4.13 11.28
N LEU A 150 8.36 -3.11 11.10
CA LEU A 150 7.89 -2.71 9.79
C LEU A 150 9.03 -2.18 8.92
N ALA A 151 9.91 -1.36 9.49
CA ALA A 151 11.02 -0.76 8.76
C ALA A 151 12.06 -1.80 8.31
N ASP A 152 12.33 -2.80 9.13
CA ASP A 152 13.18 -3.95 8.79
C ASP A 152 12.56 -4.79 7.67
N ARG A 153 11.26 -5.12 7.78
CA ARG A 153 10.51 -5.93 6.81
C ARG A 153 10.41 -5.29 5.42
N TYR A 154 10.18 -3.98 5.36
CA TYR A 154 9.96 -3.24 4.11
C TYR A 154 11.13 -2.36 3.68
N HIS A 155 12.28 -2.50 4.34
CA HIS A 155 13.50 -1.73 4.05
C HIS A 155 13.29 -0.21 4.08
N LEU A 156 12.53 0.28 5.07
CA LEU A 156 12.23 1.70 5.24
C LEU A 156 13.37 2.38 5.98
N SER A 157 14.31 2.97 5.23
CA SER A 157 15.60 3.41 5.77
C SER A 157 15.50 4.49 6.85
N ASN A 158 14.57 5.45 6.74
CA ASN A 158 14.46 6.54 7.72
C ASN A 158 13.85 6.04 9.03
N SER A 159 12.72 5.32 8.95
CA SER A 159 12.10 4.67 10.11
C SER A 159 13.03 3.66 10.76
N TYR A 160 13.78 2.86 9.98
CA TYR A 160 14.73 1.89 10.50
C TYR A 160 15.82 2.57 11.33
N LYS A 161 16.47 3.61 10.77
CA LYS A 161 17.50 4.37 11.48
C LYS A 161 16.95 4.96 12.77
N ARG A 162 15.81 5.66 12.68
CA ARG A 162 15.22 6.36 13.83
C ARG A 162 14.76 5.40 14.92
N SER A 163 14.07 4.33 14.57
CA SER A 163 13.54 3.36 15.54
C SER A 163 14.62 2.45 16.12
N SER A 164 15.63 2.06 15.34
CA SER A 164 16.73 1.22 15.85
C SER A 164 17.57 1.93 16.92
N ASP A 165 17.73 3.25 16.85
CA ASP A 165 18.38 4.02 17.93
C ASP A 165 17.56 3.97 19.23
N TRP A 166 16.24 4.16 19.17
CA TRP A 166 15.36 4.04 20.34
C TRP A 166 15.32 2.62 20.93
N VAL A 167 15.17 1.61 20.07
CA VAL A 167 15.17 0.20 20.51
C VAL A 167 16.52 -0.19 21.10
N TYR A 168 17.61 0.38 20.59
CA TYR A 168 18.95 0.17 21.13
C TYR A 168 19.11 0.78 22.52
N ASP A 169 18.69 2.03 22.72
CA ASP A 169 18.82 2.74 24.01
C ASP A 169 18.12 1.95 25.14
N GLU A 170 16.96 1.38 24.85
CA GLU A 170 16.17 0.55 25.78
C GLU A 170 16.25 -0.96 25.44
N TYR A 171 17.37 -1.42 24.89
CA TYR A 171 17.53 -2.79 24.39
C TYR A 171 17.13 -3.86 25.41
N ARG A 172 17.48 -3.69 26.69
CA ARG A 172 17.17 -4.67 27.76
C ARG A 172 15.67 -4.88 27.96
N PHE A 173 14.87 -3.85 27.66
CA PHE A 173 13.42 -3.90 27.73
C PHE A 173 12.86 -4.54 26.46
N PHE A 174 13.23 -4.00 25.29
CA PHE A 174 12.68 -4.47 24.01
C PHE A 174 13.10 -5.88 23.63
N SER A 175 14.33 -6.32 23.96
CA SER A 175 14.81 -7.67 23.64
C SER A 175 14.05 -8.79 24.36
N LYS A 176 13.21 -8.46 25.34
CA LYS A 176 12.38 -9.42 26.09
C LYS A 176 10.94 -9.46 25.60
N GLN A 177 10.55 -8.53 24.75
CA GLN A 177 9.20 -8.47 24.19
C GLN A 177 9.04 -9.59 23.14
N PRO A 178 7.89 -10.29 23.09
CA PRO A 178 7.69 -11.38 22.14
C PRO A 178 7.75 -10.91 20.69
N GLU A 179 7.38 -9.66 20.41
CA GLU A 179 7.42 -9.06 19.08
C GLU A 179 8.85 -8.87 18.56
N TYR A 180 9.85 -8.83 19.45
CA TYR A 180 11.26 -8.68 19.06
C TYR A 180 11.74 -9.82 18.15
N GLU A 181 11.15 -11.02 18.28
CA GLU A 181 11.44 -12.16 17.41
C GLU A 181 10.99 -11.97 15.95
N GLN A 182 10.13 -10.98 15.68
CA GLN A 182 9.72 -10.63 14.32
C GLN A 182 10.80 -9.87 13.55
N LEU A 183 11.82 -9.35 14.23
CA LEU A 183 12.97 -8.73 13.59
C LEU A 183 13.83 -9.80 12.90
N SER A 184 14.38 -9.43 11.74
CA SER A 184 15.35 -10.23 11.02
C SER A 184 16.56 -10.56 11.91
N LEU A 185 17.20 -11.70 11.62
CA LEU A 185 18.41 -12.11 12.34
C LEU A 185 19.51 -11.05 12.21
N GLU A 186 19.61 -10.40 11.05
CA GLU A 186 20.57 -9.32 10.80
C GLU A 186 20.32 -8.15 11.75
N THR A 187 19.08 -7.64 11.81
CA THR A 187 18.73 -6.52 12.68
C THR A 187 18.96 -6.83 14.16
N ARG A 188 18.57 -8.03 14.61
CA ARG A 188 18.83 -8.47 15.99
C ARG A 188 20.32 -8.58 16.29
N PHE A 189 21.11 -9.08 15.34
CA PHE A 189 22.56 -9.15 15.46
C PHE A 189 23.18 -7.76 15.56
N GLN A 190 22.76 -6.80 14.73
CA GLN A 190 23.26 -5.42 14.78
C GLN A 190 22.94 -4.74 16.11
N LEU A 191 21.71 -4.89 16.62
CA LEU A 191 21.30 -4.37 17.92
C LEU A 191 22.14 -4.97 19.07
N MET A 192 22.39 -6.28 19.03
CA MET A 192 23.23 -6.96 20.02
C MET A 192 24.69 -6.49 19.92
N LYS A 193 25.27 -6.43 18.72
CA LYS A 193 26.67 -6.05 18.50
C LYS A 193 26.97 -4.64 19.00
N LYS A 194 26.09 -3.68 18.72
CA LYS A 194 26.23 -2.28 19.16
C LYS A 194 26.41 -2.18 20.69
N ARG A 195 25.86 -3.12 21.46
CA ARG A 195 26.02 -3.21 22.92
C ARG A 195 27.39 -3.72 23.38
N TYR A 196 28.01 -4.66 22.66
CA TYR A 196 29.31 -5.22 23.06
C TYR A 196 30.47 -4.24 22.86
N ILE A 197 30.37 -3.38 21.85
CA ILE A 197 31.43 -2.42 21.49
C ILE A 197 31.64 -1.34 22.58
N TYR A 198 30.66 -1.10 23.46
CA TYR A 198 30.74 -0.07 24.53
C TYR A 198 30.97 -0.64 25.93
N VAL A 199 31.18 -1.95 26.09
CA VAL A 199 31.51 -2.56 27.40
C VAL A 199 33.04 -2.72 27.57
N GLU A 200 33.83 -2.48 26.52
CA GLU A 200 35.29 -2.62 26.52
C GLU A 200 36.06 -1.27 26.51
N ASP A 201 35.38 -0.13 26.62
CA ASP A 201 35.95 1.21 26.83
C ASP A 201 35.57 1.78 28.21
#